data_AF-A0A662PS72-F1
#
_entry.id   AF-A0A662PS72-F1
#
_cell.length_a   1.000
_cell.length_b   1.000
_cell.length_c   1.000
_cell.angle_alpha   90.00
_cell.angle_beta   90.00
_cell.angle_gamma   90.00
#
_symmetry.space_group_name_H-M   'P 1'
#
loop_
_entity.id
_entity.type
_entity.pdbx_description
1 polymer ?
#
loop_
_entity_poly.entity_id
_entity_poly.type
_entity_poly.pdbx_seq_one_letter_code
_entity_poly.pdbx_strand_id
1 'polypeptide(L)'
;DTKQTLFTVTGILMIITFAMSIAVVGALFATFGAIFTAIPGTTRPPTEVLPPEFLKKMLAFAGIYVAIVVAAAAVGLASLIAEIASHFRASGIFQNTWFKVGGWLRIATIIVAVIAIPIIIFTAMRIPGALKGVLPSMMAKNVFMLFTSILWPMLIAMILGLLATVFSIVAFFTIPEETET
;
A
#
# COMPACT_ATOMS: atom_id res chain seq x y z
N ASP A 1 16.57 -12.88 -26.07
CA ASP A 1 16.91 -11.91 -25.01
C ASP A 1 15.78 -11.09 -24.44
N THR A 2 15.24 -10.06 -25.10
CA THR A 2 14.36 -9.06 -24.45
C THR A 2 13.13 -9.65 -23.73
N LYS A 3 12.62 -10.80 -24.19
CA LYS A 3 11.48 -11.50 -23.55
C LYS A 3 11.83 -12.04 -22.16
N GLN A 4 13.00 -12.65 -22.02
CA GLN A 4 13.45 -13.26 -20.77
C GLN A 4 13.86 -12.17 -19.78
N THR A 5 14.50 -11.10 -20.27
CA THR A 5 14.91 -9.95 -19.46
C THR A 5 13.72 -9.30 -18.73
N LEU A 6 12.55 -9.16 -19.37
CA LEU A 6 11.37 -8.56 -18.73
C LEU A 6 10.88 -9.37 -17.52
N PHE A 7 10.80 -10.71 -17.64
CA PHE A 7 10.40 -11.58 -16.55
C PHE A 7 11.43 -11.58 -15.42
N THR A 8 12.72 -11.62 -15.76
CA THR A 8 13.81 -11.52 -14.79
C THR A 8 13.77 -10.20 -14.01
N VAL A 9 13.61 -9.07 -14.71
CA VAL A 9 13.50 -7.74 -14.08
C VAL A 9 12.27 -7.66 -13.19
N THR A 10 11.12 -8.18 -13.63
CA THR A 10 9.90 -8.25 -12.81
C THR A 10 10.16 -9.03 -11.52
N GLY A 11 10.79 -10.21 -11.61
CA GLY A 11 11.14 -11.03 -10.44
C GLY A 11 12.09 -10.32 -9.46
N ILE A 12 13.15 -9.68 -9.98
CA ILE A 12 14.09 -8.90 -9.16
C ILE A 12 13.37 -7.77 -8.42
N LEU A 13 12.54 -7.01 -9.14
CA LEU A 13 11.77 -5.90 -8.59
C LEU A 13 10.77 -6.36 -7.51
N MET A 14 10.14 -7.53 -7.67
CA MET A 14 9.29 -8.11 -6.65
C MET A 14 10.06 -8.47 -5.38
N ILE A 15 11.27 -9.06 -5.50
CA ILE A 15 12.12 -9.39 -4.36
C ILE A 15 12.56 -8.12 -3.62
N ILE A 16 13.01 -7.09 -4.35
CA ILE A 16 13.42 -5.82 -3.77
C ILE A 16 12.23 -5.17 -3.05
N THR A 17 11.06 -5.11 -3.68
CA THR A 17 9.84 -4.54 -3.08
C THR A 17 9.42 -5.30 -1.82
N PHE A 18 9.53 -6.63 -1.83
CA PHE A 18 9.23 -7.45 -0.66
C PHE A 18 10.19 -7.15 0.50
N ALA A 19 11.51 -7.15 0.24
CA ALA A 19 12.51 -6.84 1.25
C ALA A 19 12.34 -5.41 1.81
N MET A 20 12.07 -4.44 0.94
CA MET A 20 11.79 -3.07 1.35
C MET A 20 10.51 -2.96 2.19
N SER A 21 9.46 -3.70 1.85
CA SER A 21 8.22 -3.71 2.64
C SER A 21 8.46 -4.20 4.05
N ILE A 22 9.26 -5.27 4.22
CA ILE A 22 9.70 -5.76 5.55
C ILE A 22 10.48 -4.68 6.28
N ALA A 23 11.45 -4.03 5.60
CA ALA A 23 12.27 -2.99 6.21
C ALA A 23 11.44 -1.79 6.66
N VAL A 24 10.46 -1.34 5.85
CA VAL A 24 9.55 -0.23 6.20
C VAL A 24 8.68 -0.60 7.38
N VAL A 25 8.06 -1.79 7.37
CA VAL A 25 7.25 -2.26 8.51
C VAL A 25 8.09 -2.36 9.77
N GLY A 26 9.28 -2.96 9.69
CA GLY A 26 10.22 -3.05 10.82
C GLY A 26 10.62 -1.68 11.36
N ALA A 27 10.92 -0.72 10.48
CA ALA A 27 11.25 0.65 10.87
C ALA A 27 10.05 1.35 11.55
N LEU A 28 8.84 1.21 11.01
CA LEU A 28 7.64 1.76 11.63
C LEU A 28 7.39 1.15 13.00
N PHE A 29 7.48 -0.18 13.15
CA PHE A 29 7.33 -0.84 14.44
C PHE A 29 8.38 -0.42 15.46
N ALA A 30 9.64 -0.26 15.05
CA ALA A 30 10.70 0.25 15.92
C ALA A 30 10.41 1.68 16.37
N THR A 31 9.98 2.55 15.46
CA THR A 31 9.63 3.95 15.75
C THR A 31 8.40 4.04 16.65
N PHE A 32 7.30 3.37 16.31
CA PHE A 32 6.10 3.34 17.15
C PHE A 32 6.37 2.70 18.51
N GLY A 33 7.11 1.59 18.54
CA GLY A 33 7.54 0.95 19.78
C GLY A 33 8.36 1.88 20.66
N ALA A 34 9.33 2.60 20.10
CA ALA A 34 10.10 3.62 20.81
C ALA A 34 9.23 4.79 21.29
N ILE A 35 8.19 5.19 20.54
CA ILE A 35 7.22 6.21 20.95
C ILE A 35 6.42 5.73 22.18
N PHE A 36 5.97 4.47 22.21
CA PHE A 36 5.22 3.93 23.34
C PHE A 36 6.09 3.64 24.57
N THR A 37 7.37 3.33 24.40
CA THR A 37 8.30 3.04 25.51
C THR A 37 9.03 4.27 26.04
N ALA A 38 9.20 5.33 25.25
CA ALA A 38 9.87 6.57 25.65
C ALA A 38 8.98 7.55 26.45
N ILE A 39 7.74 7.18 26.77
CA ILE A 39 6.84 7.98 27.61
C ILE A 39 6.79 7.34 29.01
N PRO A 40 7.50 7.90 30.02
CA PRO A 40 7.36 7.45 31.40
C PRO A 40 5.94 7.80 31.90
N GLY A 41 5.22 6.79 32.40
CA GLY A 41 3.87 6.95 32.96
C GLY A 41 2.76 6.66 31.94
N THR A 42 2.37 5.38 31.86
CA THR A 42 1.28 4.83 31.04
C THR A 42 -0.14 5.26 31.47
N THR A 43 -0.27 6.42 32.11
CA THR A 43 -1.55 7.00 32.57
C THR A 43 -1.64 8.49 32.27
N ARG A 44 -1.27 8.90 31.05
CA ARG A 44 -1.46 10.29 30.61
C ARG A 44 -2.78 10.40 29.85
N PRO A 45 -3.74 11.22 30.31
CA PRO A 45 -5.02 11.38 29.61
C PRO A 45 -4.80 11.92 28.19
N PRO A 46 -5.63 11.53 27.20
CA PRO A 46 -5.38 11.73 25.77
C PRO A 46 -5.37 13.20 25.29
N THR A 47 -5.48 14.16 26.20
CA THR A 47 -5.78 15.56 25.95
C THR A 47 -4.58 16.50 26.07
N GLU A 48 -3.40 16.03 26.52
CA GLU A 48 -2.21 16.87 26.56
C GLU A 48 -1.49 16.90 25.21
N VAL A 49 -1.29 18.11 24.71
CA VAL A 49 -0.51 18.42 23.51
C VAL A 49 0.84 17.70 23.58
N LEU A 50 1.19 16.95 22.54
CA LEU A 50 2.48 16.26 22.41
C LEU A 50 3.63 17.22 22.78
N PRO A 51 4.57 16.83 23.66
CA PRO A 51 5.68 17.69 24.06
C PRO A 51 6.41 18.26 22.84
N PRO A 52 6.77 19.56 22.80
CA PRO A 52 7.48 20.16 21.67
C PRO A 52 8.79 19.43 21.30
N GLU A 53 9.47 18.86 22.30
CA GLU A 53 10.68 18.05 22.13
C GLU A 53 10.42 16.74 21.38
N PHE A 54 9.21 16.17 21.49
CA PHE A 54 8.81 15.01 20.72
C PHE A 54 8.64 15.36 19.22
N LEU A 55 7.95 16.47 18.93
CA LEU A 55 7.81 16.98 17.56
C LEU A 55 9.16 17.29 16.94
N LYS A 56 10.08 17.94 17.67
CA LYS A 56 11.45 18.21 17.20
C LYS A 56 12.21 16.92 16.87
N LYS A 57 12.12 15.88 17.72
CA LYS A 57 12.76 14.59 17.44
C LYS A 57 12.15 13.91 16.22
N MET A 58 10.83 13.91 16.06
CA MET A 58 10.20 13.36 14.85
C MET A 58 10.59 14.12 13.58
N LEU A 59 10.61 15.46 13.64
CA LEU A 59 11.02 16.32 12.54
C LEU A 59 12.50 16.14 12.17
N ALA A 60 13.37 15.86 13.14
CA ALA A 60 14.79 15.56 12.87
C ALA A 60 14.98 14.32 11.99
N PHE A 61 14.06 13.34 12.07
CA PHE A 61 14.07 12.15 11.22
C PHE A 61 13.15 12.29 9.98
N ALA A 62 12.43 13.41 9.83
CA ALA A 62 11.48 13.59 8.72
C ALA A 62 12.15 13.42 7.35
N GLY A 63 13.38 13.91 7.17
CA GLY A 63 14.13 13.72 5.93
C GLY A 63 14.37 12.26 5.59
N ILE A 64 14.69 11.42 6.59
CA ILE A 64 14.90 9.98 6.41
C ILE A 64 13.58 9.28 6.06
N TYR A 65 12.50 9.61 6.77
CA TYR A 65 11.18 9.04 6.47
C TYR A 65 10.69 9.41 5.06
N VAL A 66 10.86 10.68 4.66
CA VAL A 66 10.53 11.12 3.31
C VAL A 66 11.35 10.36 2.28
N ALA A 67 12.66 10.21 2.49
CA ALA A 67 13.53 9.45 1.59
C ALA A 67 13.10 7.98 1.45
N ILE A 68 12.76 7.31 2.56
CA ILE A 68 12.26 5.93 2.57
C ILE A 68 10.95 5.83 1.79
N VAL A 69 9.99 6.73 2.05
CA VAL A 69 8.70 6.74 1.35
C VAL A 69 8.86 6.98 -0.14
N VAL A 70 9.71 7.92 -0.53
CA VAL A 70 10.00 8.22 -1.94
C VAL A 70 10.67 7.03 -2.63
N ALA A 71 11.65 6.40 -1.99
CA ALA A 71 12.30 5.20 -2.52
C ALA A 71 11.32 4.04 -2.68
N ALA A 72 10.48 3.80 -1.66
CA ALA A 72 9.43 2.78 -1.71
C ALA A 72 8.41 3.04 -2.81
N ALA A 73 7.98 4.30 -2.99
CA ALA A 73 7.08 4.68 -4.07
C ALA A 73 7.71 4.45 -5.45
N ALA A 74 8.97 4.83 -5.64
CA ALA A 74 9.67 4.68 -6.91
C ALA A 74 9.85 3.20 -7.30
N VAL A 75 10.33 2.38 -6.37
CA VAL A 75 10.54 0.93 -6.59
C VAL A 75 9.20 0.21 -6.76
N GLY A 76 8.20 0.55 -5.94
CA GLY A 76 6.85 0.00 -6.06
C GLY A 76 6.22 0.31 -7.41
N LEU A 77 6.37 1.55 -7.91
CA LEU A 77 5.87 1.94 -9.22
C LEU A 77 6.58 1.19 -10.35
N ALA A 78 7.92 1.09 -10.29
CA ALA A 78 8.68 0.31 -11.27
C ALA A 78 8.24 -1.16 -11.30
N SER A 79 8.00 -1.74 -10.12
CA SER A 79 7.53 -3.13 -9.97
C SER A 79 6.15 -3.32 -10.57
N LEU A 80 5.21 -2.41 -10.31
CA LEU A 80 3.85 -2.46 -10.87
C LEU A 80 3.87 -2.39 -12.40
N ILE A 81 4.70 -1.50 -12.98
CA ILE A 81 4.84 -1.39 -14.43
C ILE A 81 5.41 -2.68 -15.02
N ALA A 82 6.46 -3.23 -14.42
CA ALA A 82 7.07 -4.49 -14.87
C ALA A 82 6.10 -5.66 -14.75
N GLU A 83 5.31 -5.72 -13.67
CA GLU A 83 4.30 -6.74 -13.45
C GLU A 83 3.17 -6.66 -14.49
N ILE A 84 2.65 -5.47 -14.79
CA ILE A 84 1.63 -5.30 -15.83
C ILE A 84 2.18 -5.71 -17.21
N ALA A 85 3.39 -5.26 -17.55
CA ALA A 85 4.03 -5.58 -18.81
C ALA A 85 4.27 -7.10 -18.96
N SER A 86 4.75 -7.76 -17.91
CA SER A 86 4.98 -9.21 -17.91
C SER A 86 3.67 -10.00 -18.03
N HIS A 87 2.56 -9.54 -17.44
CA HIS A 87 1.25 -10.19 -17.61
C HIS A 87 0.73 -10.11 -19.05
N PHE A 88 0.75 -8.93 -19.67
CA PHE A 88 0.35 -8.81 -21.07
C PHE A 88 1.29 -9.59 -21.99
N ARG A 89 2.58 -9.66 -21.65
CA ARG A 89 3.54 -10.47 -22.40
C ARG A 89 3.27 -11.96 -22.25
N ALA A 90 3.03 -12.44 -21.04
CA ALA A 90 2.68 -13.84 -20.76
C ALA A 90 1.39 -14.24 -21.48
N SER A 91 0.38 -13.36 -21.52
CA SER A 91 -0.84 -13.59 -22.30
C SER A 91 -0.56 -13.84 -23.78
N GLY A 92 0.36 -13.09 -24.39
CA GLY A 92 0.74 -13.29 -25.79
C GLY A 92 1.59 -14.53 -26.05
N ILE A 93 2.42 -14.96 -25.08
CA ILE A 93 3.27 -16.15 -25.21
C ILE A 93 2.44 -17.43 -25.03
N PHE A 94 1.65 -17.49 -23.95
CA PHE A 94 0.86 -18.67 -23.60
C PHE A 94 -0.54 -18.67 -24.22
N GLN A 95 -0.89 -17.66 -25.02
CA GLN A 95 -2.22 -17.44 -25.62
C GLN A 95 -3.36 -17.54 -24.57
N ASN A 96 -3.07 -17.14 -23.34
CA ASN A 96 -3.98 -17.30 -22.21
C ASN A 96 -4.64 -15.96 -21.85
N THR A 97 -5.98 -15.96 -21.89
CA THR A 97 -6.80 -14.77 -21.62
C THR A 97 -6.74 -14.34 -20.17
N TRP A 98 -6.50 -15.25 -19.22
CA TRP A 98 -6.47 -14.94 -17.79
C TRP A 98 -5.29 -14.05 -17.41
N PHE A 99 -4.13 -14.18 -18.09
CA PHE A 99 -3.02 -13.24 -17.93
C PHE A 99 -3.40 -11.83 -18.37
N LYS A 100 -4.22 -11.68 -19.42
CA LYS A 100 -4.72 -10.39 -19.90
C LYS A 100 -5.68 -9.76 -18.89
N VAL A 101 -6.61 -10.56 -18.35
CA VAL A 101 -7.55 -10.12 -17.30
C VAL A 101 -6.80 -9.70 -16.04
N GLY A 102 -5.83 -10.50 -15.58
CA GLY A 102 -4.99 -10.15 -14.44
C GLY A 102 -4.18 -8.86 -14.64
N GLY A 103 -3.69 -8.60 -15.86
CA GLY A 103 -3.04 -7.33 -16.22
C GLY A 103 -3.98 -6.13 -16.17
N TRP A 104 -5.20 -6.26 -16.72
CA TRP A 104 -6.22 -5.19 -16.68
C TRP A 104 -6.70 -4.89 -15.26
N LEU A 105 -6.87 -5.90 -14.41
CA LEU A 105 -7.29 -5.69 -13.02
C LEU A 105 -6.22 -4.94 -12.20
N ARG A 106 -4.93 -5.13 -12.50
CA ARG A 106 -3.85 -4.33 -11.90
C ARG A 106 -3.92 -2.87 -12.33
N ILE A 107 -4.17 -2.60 -13.61
CA ILE A 107 -4.41 -1.23 -14.09
C ILE A 107 -5.61 -0.61 -13.36
N ALA A 108 -6.73 -1.33 -13.27
CA ALA A 108 -7.91 -0.87 -12.55
C ALA A 108 -7.60 -0.59 -11.07
N THR A 109 -6.82 -1.45 -10.42
CA THR A 109 -6.36 -1.27 -9.04
C THR A 109 -5.57 0.02 -8.88
N ILE A 110 -4.65 0.32 -9.80
CA ILE A 110 -3.87 1.58 -9.79
C ILE A 110 -4.79 2.79 -9.95
N ILE A 111 -5.72 2.75 -10.91
CA ILE A 111 -6.67 3.85 -11.14
C ILE A 111 -7.49 4.12 -9.86
N VAL A 112 -8.03 3.07 -9.23
CA VAL A 112 -8.78 3.20 -7.98
C VAL A 112 -7.90 3.72 -6.85
N ALA A 113 -6.66 3.24 -6.72
CA ALA A 113 -5.73 3.73 -5.71
C ALA A 113 -5.42 5.22 -5.89
N VAL A 114 -5.21 5.68 -7.13
CA VAL A 114 -4.98 7.10 -7.44
C VAL A 114 -6.20 7.96 -7.11
N ILE A 115 -7.42 7.47 -7.33
CA ILE A 115 -8.67 8.15 -6.95
C ILE A 115 -8.88 8.12 -5.43
N ALA A 116 -8.47 7.05 -4.76
CA ALA A 116 -8.57 6.92 -3.31
C ALA A 116 -7.72 7.95 -2.57
N ILE A 117 -6.51 8.27 -3.06
CA ILE A 117 -5.59 9.24 -2.44
C ILE A 117 -6.26 10.60 -2.14
N PRO A 118 -6.83 11.33 -3.12
CA PRO A 118 -7.47 12.62 -2.84
C PRO A 118 -8.66 12.47 -1.89
N ILE A 119 -9.46 11.40 -1.99
CA ILE A 119 -10.57 11.13 -1.06
C ILE A 119 -10.05 11.00 0.38
N ILE A 120 -8.98 10.24 0.58
CA ILE A 120 -8.33 10.07 1.89
C ILE A 120 -7.78 11.41 2.39
N ILE A 121 -7.11 12.18 1.55
CA ILE A 121 -6.56 13.51 1.91
C ILE A 121 -7.69 14.46 2.33
N PHE A 122 -8.75 14.59 1.53
CA PHE A 122 -9.90 15.44 1.86
C PHE A 122 -10.60 15.00 3.14
N THR A 123 -10.70 13.70 3.37
CA THR A 123 -11.26 13.14 4.60
C THR A 123 -10.38 13.44 5.80
N ALA A 124 -9.06 13.28 5.66
CA ALA A 124 -8.09 13.55 6.72
C ALA A 124 -8.05 15.05 7.09
N MET A 125 -8.15 15.95 6.10
CA MET A 125 -8.21 17.39 6.36
C MET A 125 -9.47 17.82 7.15
N ARG A 126 -10.54 17.02 7.15
CA ARG A 126 -11.76 17.29 7.94
C ARG A 126 -11.67 16.82 9.40
N ILE A 127 -10.62 16.09 9.78
CA ILE A 127 -10.40 15.55 11.14
C ILE A 127 -10.41 16.63 12.23
N PRO A 128 -9.75 17.80 12.08
CA PRO A 128 -9.73 18.83 13.13
C PRO A 128 -11.11 19.42 13.43
N GLY A 129 -12.05 19.38 12.47
CA GLY A 129 -13.43 19.80 12.67
C GLY A 129 -14.31 18.73 13.33
N ALA A 130 -14.07 17.45 13.00
CA ALA A 130 -14.81 16.31 13.53
C ALA A 130 -14.55 16.02 15.03
N LEU A 131 -13.40 16.47 15.55
CA LEU A 131 -12.97 16.33 16.95
C LEU A 131 -13.28 17.57 17.82
N LYS A 132 -13.70 18.70 17.22
CA LYS A 132 -13.91 19.99 17.93
C LYS A 132 -15.28 20.15 18.59
N GLY A 133 -16.24 19.32 18.26
CA GLY A 133 -17.30 18.93 19.19
C GLY A 133 -16.94 17.52 19.65
N VAL A 134 -17.18 17.07 20.88
CA VAL A 134 -18.49 16.97 21.51
C VAL A 134 -18.29 16.24 22.85
N LEU A 135 -19.34 16.21 23.68
CA LEU A 135 -19.64 15.13 24.62
C LEU A 135 -19.23 13.72 24.08
N PRO A 136 -18.86 12.77 24.97
CA PRO A 136 -18.31 11.46 24.62
C PRO A 136 -19.10 10.62 23.60
N SER A 137 -20.44 10.76 23.55
CA SER A 137 -21.32 9.97 22.69
C SER A 137 -21.21 10.30 21.20
N MET A 138 -20.81 11.51 20.82
CA MET A 138 -20.68 11.90 19.40
C MET A 138 -19.24 11.73 18.88
N MET A 139 -18.26 11.66 19.78
CA MET A 139 -16.87 11.36 19.42
C MET A 139 -16.75 9.95 18.80
N ALA A 140 -17.40 8.94 19.39
CA ALA A 140 -17.38 7.57 18.87
C ALA A 140 -18.02 7.47 17.46
N LYS A 141 -19.14 8.15 17.23
CA LYS A 141 -19.82 8.18 15.92
C LYS A 141 -18.97 8.86 14.85
N ASN A 142 -18.32 9.99 15.19
CA ASN A 142 -17.47 10.72 14.27
C ASN A 142 -16.19 9.95 13.91
N VAL A 143 -15.58 9.26 14.89
CA VAL A 143 -14.42 8.39 14.65
C VAL A 143 -14.79 7.19 13.77
N PHE A 144 -15.94 6.55 14.01
CA PHE A 144 -16.43 5.45 13.17
C PHE A 144 -16.70 5.90 11.72
N MET A 145 -17.39 7.03 11.54
CA MET A 145 -17.63 7.58 10.19
C MET A 145 -16.31 7.95 9.49
N LEU A 146 -15.34 8.51 10.23
CA LEU A 146 -14.01 8.78 9.68
C LEU A 146 -13.32 7.50 9.22
N PHE A 147 -13.30 6.47 10.06
CA PHE A 147 -12.64 5.20 9.75
C PHE A 147 -13.27 4.54 8.53
N THR A 148 -14.60 4.44 8.48
CA THR A 148 -15.33 3.90 7.33
C THR A 148 -15.11 4.72 6.05
N SER A 149 -15.01 6.05 6.15
CA SER A 149 -14.75 6.93 5.00
C SER A 149 -13.33 6.81 4.41
N ILE A 150 -12.34 6.44 5.23
CA ILE A 150 -10.96 6.16 4.77
C ILE A 150 -10.83 4.71 4.30
N LEU A 151 -11.54 3.77 4.94
CA LEU A 151 -11.42 2.35 4.62
C LEU A 151 -12.11 1.98 3.31
N TRP A 152 -13.26 2.58 2.96
CA TRP A 152 -14.01 2.14 1.78
C TRP A 152 -13.25 2.23 0.44
N PRO A 153 -12.48 3.30 0.13
CA PRO A 153 -11.74 3.37 -1.13
C PRO A 153 -10.59 2.36 -1.14
N MET A 154 -9.96 2.13 0.01
CA MET A 154 -8.90 1.14 0.16
C MET A 154 -9.44 -0.28 0.01
N LEU A 155 -10.63 -0.57 0.55
CA LEU A 155 -11.29 -1.88 0.40
C LEU A 155 -11.51 -2.22 -1.07
N ILE A 156 -11.98 -1.27 -1.88
CA ILE A 156 -12.16 -1.49 -3.32
C ILE A 156 -10.82 -1.79 -3.99
N ALA A 157 -9.77 -1.01 -3.70
CA ALA A 157 -8.43 -1.26 -4.25
C ALA A 157 -7.90 -2.65 -3.84
N MET A 158 -8.09 -3.04 -2.57
CA MET A 158 -7.66 -4.36 -2.07
C MET A 158 -8.43 -5.51 -2.73
N ILE A 159 -9.74 -5.38 -2.93
CA ILE A 159 -10.55 -6.38 -3.62
C ILE A 159 -10.09 -6.55 -5.07
N LEU A 160 -9.87 -5.44 -5.79
CA LEU A 160 -9.37 -5.50 -7.17
C LEU A 160 -7.98 -6.11 -7.25
N GLY A 161 -7.08 -5.75 -6.33
CA GLY A 161 -5.75 -6.32 -6.24
C GLY A 161 -5.79 -7.83 -5.97
N LEU A 162 -6.62 -8.28 -5.03
CA LEU A 162 -6.80 -9.69 -4.71
C LEU A 162 -7.35 -10.47 -5.91
N LEU A 163 -8.38 -9.94 -6.59
CA LEU A 163 -8.90 -10.53 -7.81
C LEU A 163 -7.81 -10.65 -8.87
N ALA A 164 -6.99 -9.60 -9.05
CA ALA A 164 -5.87 -9.63 -9.99
C ALA A 164 -4.88 -10.76 -9.68
N THR A 165 -4.59 -11.01 -8.40
CA THR A 165 -3.74 -12.12 -7.95
C THR A 165 -4.40 -13.48 -8.23
N VAL A 166 -5.69 -13.63 -7.93
CA VAL A 166 -6.43 -14.87 -8.19
C VAL A 166 -6.41 -15.20 -9.69
N PHE A 167 -6.67 -14.23 -10.56
CA PHE A 167 -6.62 -14.47 -12.01
C PHE A 167 -5.21 -14.78 -12.52
N SER A 168 -4.16 -14.22 -11.93
CA SER A 168 -2.79 -14.63 -12.24
C SER A 168 -2.54 -16.11 -11.88
N ILE A 169 -3.03 -16.57 -10.73
CA ILE A 169 -2.91 -17.96 -10.30
C ILE A 169 -3.66 -18.88 -11.28
N VAL A 170 -4.91 -18.55 -11.61
CA VAL A 170 -5.70 -19.29 -12.61
C VAL A 170 -4.98 -19.35 -13.96
N ALA A 171 -4.35 -18.24 -14.38
CA ALA A 171 -3.60 -18.20 -15.63
C ALA A 171 -2.44 -19.20 -15.64
N PHE A 172 -1.69 -19.35 -14.55
CA PHE A 172 -0.60 -20.34 -14.46
C PHE A 172 -1.10 -21.78 -14.53
N PHE A 173 -2.20 -22.11 -13.86
CA PHE A 173 -2.78 -23.47 -13.91
C PHE A 173 -3.46 -23.82 -15.23
N THR A 174 -3.67 -22.85 -16.11
CA THR A 174 -4.33 -23.04 -17.41
C THR A 174 -3.37 -22.94 -18.58
N ILE A 175 -2.06 -22.87 -18.33
CA ILE A 175 -1.05 -22.99 -19.37
C ILE A 175 -1.09 -24.45 -19.87
N PRO A 176 -1.30 -24.70 -21.18
CA PRO A 176 -1.23 -26.05 -21.72
C PRO A 176 0.17 -26.63 -21.50
N GLU A 177 0.26 -27.85 -20.99
CA GLU A 177 1.51 -28.59 -20.93
C GLU A 177 2.00 -28.82 -22.37
N GLU A 178 3.26 -28.45 -22.65
CA GLU A 178 3.86 -28.83 -23.92
C GLU A 178 3.89 -30.35 -23.96
N THR A 179 3.07 -30.96 -24.82
CA THR A 179 3.16 -32.37 -25.13
C THR A 179 4.53 -32.57 -25.75
N GLU A 180 5.49 -33.06 -24.96
CA GLU A 180 6.78 -33.53 -25.46
C GLU A 180 6.50 -34.59 -26.55
N THR A 181 6.62 -34.19 -27.81
CA THR A 181 6.60 -35.07 -28.97
C THR A 181 7.98 -35.10 -29.61
#